data_AF-A0A5R2N1Y0-F1
#
_entry.id   AF-A0A5R2N1Y0-F1
#
_cell.length_a   1.000
_cell.length_b   1.000
_cell.length_c   1.000
_cell.angle_alpha   90.00
_cell.angle_beta   90.00
_cell.angle_gamma   90.00
#
_symmetry.space_group_name_H-M   'P 1'
#
loop_
_entity.id
_entity.type
_entity.pdbx_description
1 polymer ?
#
loop_
_entity_poly.entity_id
_entity_poly.type
_entity_poly.pdbx_seq_one_letter_code
_entity_poly.pdbx_strand_id
1 'polypeptide(L)'
;GKNLVGVFLQPRLVLADTEVLDTLPIREFRAGYAELAKYGLIDRPEFFAWLEANWGKVFAGGPERAEAIAEACRAKADVVARDEFETGDRALLNLGHTFGHALEAATQYDGARLVHGEGVAIGMALAHRFSSRLNLASPDDAARVEAHLR
;
A
#
# COMPACT_ATOMS: atom_id res chain seq x y z
N GLY A 1 -2.31 21.87 6.45
CA GLY A 1 -2.02 20.66 5.66
C GLY A 1 -0.88 19.90 6.29
N LYS A 2 -0.85 18.57 6.15
CA LYS A 2 0.30 17.73 6.54
C LYS A 2 1.44 17.95 5.54
N ASN A 3 2.71 17.90 6.00
CA ASN A 3 3.92 17.93 5.17
C ASN A 3 4.07 19.12 4.19
N LEU A 4 3.55 20.30 4.54
CA LEU A 4 3.62 21.49 3.66
C LEU A 4 5.00 22.16 3.56
N VAL A 5 5.92 21.82 4.46
CA VAL A 5 7.28 22.36 4.50
C VAL A 5 8.27 21.19 4.61
N GLY A 6 9.22 21.10 3.69
CA GLY A 6 10.21 20.03 3.65
C GLY A 6 11.24 20.19 2.53
N VAL A 7 12.16 19.24 2.44
CA VAL A 7 13.17 19.14 1.37
C VAL A 7 13.26 17.69 0.88
N PHE A 8 13.61 17.50 -0.39
CA PHE A 8 13.94 16.19 -0.94
C PHE A 8 15.39 15.85 -0.56
N LEU A 9 15.58 14.86 0.32
CA LEU A 9 16.90 14.41 0.78
C LEU A 9 16.93 12.88 0.88
N GLN A 10 17.84 12.25 0.12
CA GLN A 10 18.02 10.80 0.13
C GLN A 10 18.83 10.34 1.35
N PRO A 11 18.46 9.24 2.02
CA PRO A 11 19.27 8.66 3.09
C PRO A 11 20.54 8.02 2.53
N ARG A 12 21.60 7.92 3.37
CA ARG A 12 22.82 7.18 3.00
C ARG A 12 22.63 5.65 3.03
N LEU A 13 21.72 5.17 3.86
CA LEU A 13 21.38 3.76 4.04
C LEU A 13 19.98 3.67 4.67
N VAL A 14 19.20 2.67 4.26
CA VAL A 14 18.01 2.21 4.98
C VAL A 14 18.29 0.78 5.46
N LEU A 15 18.23 0.56 6.76
CA LEU A 15 18.33 -0.77 7.37
C LEU A 15 16.94 -1.19 7.84
N ALA A 16 16.41 -2.27 7.27
CA ALA A 16 15.09 -2.79 7.59
C ALA A 16 15.21 -4.22 8.16
N ASP A 17 15.37 -4.32 9.47
CA ASP A 17 15.35 -5.59 10.18
C ASP A 17 13.90 -6.10 10.28
N THR A 18 13.62 -7.23 9.63
CA THR A 18 12.27 -7.78 9.54
C THR A 18 11.80 -8.48 10.81
N GLU A 19 12.71 -8.81 11.74
CA GLU A 19 12.38 -9.44 13.03
C GLU A 19 11.73 -8.43 13.99
N VAL A 20 12.04 -7.14 13.85
CA VAL A 20 11.42 -6.08 14.66
C VAL A 20 9.89 -6.08 14.51
N LEU A 21 9.38 -6.52 13.35
CA LEU A 21 7.95 -6.59 13.05
C LEU A 21 7.21 -7.63 13.91
N ASP A 22 7.91 -8.57 14.56
CA ASP A 22 7.27 -9.56 15.45
C ASP A 22 6.73 -8.93 16.74
N THR A 23 7.17 -7.71 17.07
CA THR A 23 6.68 -6.95 18.22
C THR A 23 5.59 -5.93 17.85
N LEU A 24 5.33 -5.75 16.56
CA LEU A 24 4.37 -4.77 16.06
C LEU A 24 2.92 -5.26 16.32
N PRO A 25 2.00 -4.41 16.82
CA PRO A 25 0.60 -4.80 16.93
C PRO A 25 0.06 -5.26 15.58
N ILE A 26 -0.65 -6.38 15.57
CA ILE A 26 -1.18 -7.00 14.34
C ILE A 26 -2.00 -6.03 13.48
N ARG A 27 -2.70 -5.07 14.11
CA ARG A 27 -3.44 -4.02 13.41
C ARG A 27 -2.54 -3.12 12.56
N GLU A 28 -1.40 -2.70 13.11
CA GLU A 28 -0.41 -1.87 12.39
C GLU A 28 0.29 -2.68 11.30
N PHE A 29 0.56 -3.96 11.54
CA PHE A 29 1.11 -4.85 10.50
C PHE A 29 0.13 -4.98 9.31
N ARG A 30 -1.16 -5.20 9.58
CA ARG A 30 -2.21 -5.22 8.55
C ARG A 30 -2.31 -3.90 7.80
N ALA A 31 -2.22 -2.77 8.51
CA ALA A 31 -2.20 -1.46 7.89
C ALA A 31 -1.01 -1.30 6.94
N GLY A 32 0.19 -1.71 7.35
CA GLY A 32 1.37 -1.71 6.48
C GLY A 32 1.25 -2.68 5.29
N TYR A 33 0.60 -3.82 5.48
CA TYR A 33 0.39 -4.81 4.42
C TYR A 33 -0.48 -4.26 3.27
N ALA A 34 -1.44 -3.38 3.56
CA ALA A 34 -2.24 -2.72 2.52
C ALA A 34 -1.35 -1.97 1.50
N GLU A 35 -0.26 -1.37 1.96
CA GLU A 35 0.70 -0.68 1.08
C GLU A 35 1.51 -1.68 0.23
N LEU A 36 1.80 -2.88 0.74
CA LEU A 36 2.42 -3.94 -0.06
C LEU A 36 1.51 -4.35 -1.22
N ALA A 37 0.23 -4.60 -0.93
CA ALA A 37 -0.77 -4.94 -1.94
C ALA A 37 -0.91 -3.81 -2.98
N LYS A 38 -0.86 -2.54 -2.55
CA LYS A 38 -0.92 -1.38 -3.44
C LYS A 38 0.14 -1.43 -4.55
N TYR A 39 1.38 -1.80 -4.23
CA TYR A 39 2.44 -1.92 -5.25
C TYR A 39 2.10 -2.98 -6.31
N GLY A 40 1.53 -4.11 -5.88
CA GLY A 40 1.05 -5.15 -6.78
C GLY A 40 -0.03 -4.64 -7.74
N LEU A 41 -0.96 -3.83 -7.23
CA LEU A 41 -2.10 -3.31 -7.98
C LEU A 41 -1.77 -2.15 -8.92
N ILE A 42 -0.65 -1.44 -8.72
CA ILE A 42 -0.25 -0.32 -9.58
C ILE A 42 0.41 -0.83 -10.87
N ASP A 43 1.45 -1.67 -10.74
CA ASP A 43 2.31 -2.05 -11.89
C ASP A 43 3.09 -3.36 -11.64
N ARG A 44 2.61 -4.24 -10.75
CA ARG A 44 3.25 -5.53 -10.46
C ARG A 44 2.22 -6.65 -10.26
N PRO A 45 1.47 -7.04 -11.31
CA PRO A 45 0.39 -8.03 -11.19
C PRO A 45 0.89 -9.41 -10.71
N GLU A 46 2.11 -9.81 -11.07
CA GLU A 46 2.73 -11.05 -10.58
C GLU A 46 3.00 -10.98 -9.08
N PHE A 47 3.42 -9.81 -8.57
CA PHE A 47 3.61 -9.61 -7.13
C PHE A 47 2.27 -9.66 -6.38
N PHE A 48 1.20 -9.07 -6.94
CA PHE A 48 -0.13 -9.19 -6.34
C PHE A 48 -0.59 -10.65 -6.29
N ALA A 49 -0.44 -11.41 -7.38
CA ALA A 49 -0.76 -12.84 -7.40
C ALA A 49 0.10 -13.65 -6.40
N TRP A 50 1.37 -13.29 -6.25
CA TRP A 50 2.25 -13.89 -5.25
C TRP A 50 1.77 -13.58 -3.81
N LEU A 51 1.33 -12.35 -3.53
CA LEU A 51 0.78 -11.96 -2.25
C LEU A 51 -0.50 -12.75 -1.92
N GLU A 52 -1.39 -12.96 -2.88
CA GLU A 52 -2.59 -13.79 -2.70
C GLU A 52 -2.23 -15.22 -2.26
N ALA A 53 -1.15 -15.79 -2.78
CA ALA A 53 -0.69 -17.12 -2.44
C ALA A 53 0.12 -17.20 -1.13
N ASN A 54 0.78 -16.11 -0.72
CA ASN A 54 1.80 -16.14 0.33
C ASN A 54 1.53 -15.22 1.54
N TRP A 55 0.42 -14.47 1.56
CA TRP A 55 0.14 -13.52 2.66
C TRP A 55 0.25 -14.16 4.04
N GLY A 56 -0.24 -15.39 4.23
CA GLY A 56 -0.17 -16.08 5.52
C GLY A 56 1.27 -16.26 6.02
N LYS A 57 2.21 -16.51 5.11
CA LYS A 57 3.63 -16.68 5.43
C LYS A 57 4.35 -15.35 5.68
N VAL A 58 3.94 -14.30 4.96
CA VAL A 58 4.39 -12.91 5.22
C VAL A 58 4.06 -12.53 6.67
N PHE A 59 2.83 -12.82 7.11
CA PHE A 59 2.39 -12.58 8.47
C PHE A 59 3.11 -13.46 9.50
N ALA A 60 3.38 -14.73 9.14
CA ALA A 60 4.10 -15.67 10.01
C ALA A 60 5.58 -15.32 10.24
N GLY A 61 6.16 -14.37 9.50
CA GLY A 61 7.55 -13.96 9.65
C GLY A 61 8.58 -14.83 8.96
N GLY A 62 8.14 -15.65 8.01
CA GLY A 62 9.02 -16.43 7.14
C GLY A 62 9.83 -15.57 6.16
N PRO A 63 10.66 -16.20 5.32
CA PRO A 63 11.43 -15.52 4.27
C PRO A 63 10.55 -14.71 3.31
N GLU A 64 9.28 -15.11 3.14
CA GLU A 64 8.28 -14.38 2.37
C GLU A 64 8.05 -12.95 2.89
N ARG A 65 8.20 -12.69 4.19
CA ARG A 65 8.11 -11.33 4.75
C ARG A 65 9.20 -10.43 4.18
N ALA A 66 10.44 -10.92 4.18
CA ALA A 66 11.58 -10.19 3.65
C ALA A 66 11.47 -10.00 2.13
N GLU A 67 11.00 -11.02 1.41
CA GLU A 67 10.75 -10.95 -0.03
C GLU A 67 9.71 -9.88 -0.38
N ALA A 68 8.58 -9.84 0.34
CA ALA A 68 7.53 -8.85 0.12
C ALA A 68 8.01 -7.41 0.38
N ILE A 69 8.79 -7.20 1.45
CA ILE A 69 9.36 -5.90 1.77
C ILE A 69 10.38 -5.47 0.71
N ALA A 70 11.28 -6.39 0.30
CA ALA A 70 12.25 -6.11 -0.74
C ALA A 70 11.59 -5.74 -2.07
N GLU A 71 10.50 -6.42 -2.43
CA GLU A 71 9.76 -6.15 -3.66
C GLU A 71 9.05 -4.78 -3.62
N ALA A 72 8.43 -4.43 -2.49
CA ALA A 72 7.86 -3.10 -2.30
C ALA A 72 8.92 -1.99 -2.36
N CYS A 73 10.10 -2.22 -1.79
CA CYS A 73 11.23 -1.31 -1.90
C CYS A 73 11.67 -1.12 -3.37
N ARG A 74 11.80 -2.22 -4.14
CA ARG A 74 12.10 -2.17 -5.58
C ARG A 74 11.02 -1.40 -6.35
N ALA A 75 9.75 -1.69 -6.10
CA ALA A 75 8.62 -1.01 -6.73
C ALA A 75 8.66 0.51 -6.49
N LYS A 76 8.87 0.93 -5.25
CA LYS A 76 8.98 2.35 -4.92
C LYS A 76 10.22 2.99 -5.54
N ALA A 77 11.37 2.32 -5.49
CA ALA A 77 12.61 2.81 -6.07
C ALA A 77 12.47 3.04 -7.58
N ASP A 78 11.85 2.10 -8.29
CA ASP A 78 11.62 2.21 -9.74
C ASP A 78 10.71 3.39 -10.09
N VAL A 79 9.65 3.63 -9.30
CA VAL A 79 8.76 4.78 -9.50
C VAL A 79 9.47 6.11 -9.19
N VAL A 80 10.21 6.17 -8.08
CA VAL A 80 10.96 7.38 -7.69
C VAL A 80 12.09 7.68 -8.66
N ALA A 81 12.75 6.66 -9.23
CA ALA A 81 13.78 6.84 -10.24
C ALA A 81 13.22 7.43 -11.54
N ARG A 82 11.95 7.14 -11.88
CA ARG A 82 11.26 7.74 -13.01
C ARG A 82 10.75 9.16 -12.73
N ASP A 83 10.38 9.45 -11.48
CA ASP A 83 9.76 10.73 -11.10
C ASP A 83 10.08 11.12 -9.64
N GLU A 84 11.32 11.60 -9.41
CA GLU A 84 11.80 11.92 -8.06
C GLU A 84 11.05 13.10 -7.44
N PHE A 85 10.62 14.08 -8.26
CA PHE A 85 10.01 15.32 -7.80
C PHE A 85 8.47 15.35 -7.91
N GLU A 86 7.84 14.20 -8.15
CA GLU A 86 6.38 14.02 -8.13
C GLU A 86 5.63 14.90 -9.14
N THR A 87 6.09 14.88 -10.38
CA THR A 87 5.52 15.64 -11.50
C THR A 87 4.67 14.80 -12.47
N GLY A 88 4.61 13.48 -12.27
CA GLY A 88 3.90 12.54 -13.14
C GLY A 88 3.67 11.19 -12.46
N ASP A 89 4.41 10.17 -12.92
CA ASP A 89 4.25 8.75 -12.55
C ASP A 89 4.13 8.49 -11.04
N ARG A 90 4.80 9.28 -10.21
CA ARG A 90 4.78 9.07 -8.76
C ARG A 90 3.38 9.27 -8.16
N ALA A 91 2.49 9.98 -8.84
CA ALA A 91 1.09 10.10 -8.46
C ALA A 91 0.36 8.75 -8.42
N LEU A 92 0.82 7.72 -9.15
CA LEU A 92 0.25 6.36 -9.09
C LEU A 92 0.36 5.75 -7.69
N LEU A 93 1.37 6.14 -6.90
CA LEU A 93 1.52 5.70 -5.51
C LEU A 93 0.37 6.15 -4.61
N ASN A 94 -0.48 7.07 -5.08
CA ASN A 94 -1.68 7.53 -4.39
C ASN A 94 -2.92 6.67 -4.67
N LEU A 95 -2.78 5.48 -5.28
CA LEU A 95 -3.89 4.53 -5.41
C LEU A 95 -4.57 4.30 -4.05
N GLY A 96 -5.88 4.50 -4.00
CA GLY A 96 -6.69 4.43 -2.79
C GLY A 96 -6.60 5.64 -1.85
N HIS A 97 -5.57 6.48 -1.95
CA HIS A 97 -5.31 7.56 -0.98
C HIS A 97 -6.35 8.68 -1.04
N THR A 98 -6.94 8.98 -2.20
CA THR A 98 -8.00 10.00 -2.30
C THR A 98 -9.20 9.66 -1.41
N PHE A 99 -9.66 8.40 -1.47
CA PHE A 99 -10.75 7.92 -0.62
C PHE A 99 -10.27 7.72 0.82
N GLY A 100 -9.07 7.16 1.02
CA GLY A 100 -8.49 6.93 2.35
C GLY A 100 -8.35 8.21 3.17
N HIS A 101 -7.81 9.27 2.58
CA HIS A 101 -7.69 10.57 3.24
C HIS A 101 -9.05 11.19 3.58
N ALA A 102 -10.09 10.97 2.76
CA ALA A 102 -11.44 11.42 3.09
C ALA A 102 -11.99 10.68 4.32
N LEU A 103 -11.72 9.38 4.45
CA LEU A 103 -12.10 8.59 5.62
C LEU A 103 -11.32 9.01 6.87
N GLU A 104 -10.00 9.20 6.75
CA GLU A 104 -9.17 9.73 7.85
C GLU A 104 -9.65 11.10 8.34
N ALA A 105 -10.00 12.00 7.40
CA ALA A 105 -10.55 13.30 7.77
C ALA A 105 -11.91 13.17 8.47
N ALA A 106 -12.78 12.26 8.01
CA ALA A 106 -14.09 11.99 8.61
C ALA A 106 -13.98 11.36 10.01
N THR A 107 -12.90 10.62 10.29
CA THR A 107 -12.57 10.13 11.64
C THR A 107 -11.78 11.13 12.47
N GLN A 108 -11.55 12.35 11.96
CA GLN A 108 -10.74 13.39 12.62
C GLN A 108 -9.31 12.92 12.92
N TYR A 109 -8.79 12.00 12.10
CA TYR A 109 -7.49 11.36 12.28
C TYR A 109 -7.36 10.58 13.61
N ASP A 110 -8.48 10.14 14.17
CA ASP A 110 -8.51 9.28 15.35
C ASP A 110 -8.06 7.86 15.00
N GLY A 111 -6.80 7.53 15.36
CA GLY A 111 -6.21 6.22 15.15
C GLY A 111 -6.92 5.08 15.87
N ALA A 112 -7.70 5.35 16.94
CA ALA A 112 -8.54 4.33 17.55
C ALA A 112 -9.69 3.91 16.62
N ARG A 113 -10.14 4.81 15.73
CA ARG A 113 -11.22 4.55 14.77
C ARG A 113 -10.74 4.07 13.41
N LEU A 114 -9.64 4.63 12.91
CA LEU A 114 -9.09 4.28 11.60
C LEU A 114 -7.60 4.65 11.54
N VAL A 115 -6.74 3.68 11.26
CA VAL A 115 -5.33 3.95 10.93
C VAL A 115 -5.15 4.11 9.42
N HIS A 116 -4.07 4.75 8.99
CA HIS A 116 -3.83 5.13 7.59
C HIS A 116 -4.00 3.94 6.62
N GLY A 117 -3.33 2.83 6.88
CA GLY A 117 -3.40 1.65 6.00
C GLY A 117 -4.80 1.01 5.92
N GLU A 118 -5.63 1.11 6.95
CA GLU A 118 -7.04 0.71 6.88
C GLU A 118 -7.82 1.63 5.93
N GLY A 119 -7.58 2.94 6.02
CA GLY A 119 -8.13 3.93 5.10
C GLY A 119 -7.70 3.69 3.66
N VAL A 120 -6.42 3.38 3.43
CA VAL A 120 -5.88 3.05 2.10
C VAL A 120 -6.47 1.75 1.57
N ALA A 121 -6.60 0.69 2.38
CA ALA A 121 -7.23 -0.56 1.97
C ALA A 121 -8.68 -0.36 1.50
N ILE A 122 -9.50 0.34 2.29
CA ILE A 122 -10.87 0.70 1.90
C ILE A 122 -10.84 1.56 0.63
N GLY A 123 -9.91 2.50 0.55
CA GLY A 123 -9.76 3.37 -0.60
C GLY A 123 -9.40 2.63 -1.88
N MET A 124 -8.55 1.60 -1.82
CA MET A 124 -8.20 0.75 -2.97
C MET A 124 -9.40 -0.05 -3.46
N ALA A 125 -10.21 -0.60 -2.54
CA ALA A 125 -11.47 -1.25 -2.89
C ALA A 125 -12.43 -0.27 -3.59
N LEU A 126 -12.61 0.93 -3.03
CA LEU A 126 -13.46 1.97 -3.63
C LEU A 126 -12.95 2.41 -5.01
N ALA A 127 -11.63 2.56 -5.19
CA ALA A 127 -11.02 2.90 -6.46
C ALA A 127 -11.30 1.84 -7.52
N HIS A 128 -11.14 0.54 -7.21
CA HIS A 128 -11.42 -0.54 -8.17
C HIS A 128 -12.90 -0.64 -8.53
N ARG A 129 -13.81 -0.51 -7.55
CA ARG A 129 -15.26 -0.44 -7.81
C ARG A 129 -15.61 0.74 -8.71
N PHE A 130 -14.98 1.89 -8.49
CA PHE A 130 -15.18 3.09 -9.29
C PHE A 130 -14.67 2.89 -10.72
N SER A 131 -13.45 2.37 -10.89
CA SER A 131 -12.89 2.00 -12.20
C SER A 131 -13.77 1.01 -12.96
N SER A 132 -14.33 0.01 -12.28
CA SER A 132 -15.27 -0.95 -12.89
C SER A 132 -16.55 -0.27 -13.38
N ARG A 133 -17.14 0.65 -12.61
CA ARG A 133 -18.32 1.44 -13.04
C ARG A 133 -18.03 2.34 -14.25
N LEU A 134 -16.78 2.74 -14.43
CA LEU A 134 -16.33 3.53 -15.57
C LEU A 134 -15.92 2.66 -16.77
N ASN A 135 -16.03 1.33 -16.67
CA ASN A 135 -15.55 0.35 -17.67
C ASN A 135 -14.03 0.43 -17.93
N LEU A 136 -13.25 0.83 -16.92
CA LEU A 136 -11.78 0.88 -16.97
C LEU A 136 -11.11 -0.38 -16.41
N ALA A 137 -11.85 -1.19 -15.65
CA ALA A 137 -11.38 -2.44 -15.04
C ALA A 137 -12.52 -3.47 -14.98
N SER A 138 -12.17 -4.77 -14.91
CA SER A 138 -13.17 -5.81 -14.76
C SER A 138 -13.88 -5.72 -13.39
N PRO A 139 -15.19 -5.98 -13.30
CA PRO A 139 -15.86 -6.21 -12.01
C PRO A 139 -15.20 -7.33 -11.21
N ASP A 140 -14.63 -8.34 -11.88
CA ASP A 140 -13.94 -9.46 -11.23
C ASP A 140 -12.65 -9.00 -10.54
N ASP A 141 -11.93 -8.03 -11.13
CA ASP A 141 -10.74 -7.44 -10.49
C ASP A 141 -11.12 -6.71 -9.22
N ALA A 142 -12.22 -5.94 -9.24
CA ALA A 142 -12.71 -5.26 -8.04
C ALA A 142 -13.06 -6.26 -6.92
N ALA A 143 -13.73 -7.36 -7.26
CA ALA A 143 -14.05 -8.43 -6.32
C ALA A 143 -12.79 -9.12 -5.76
N ARG A 144 -11.79 -9.40 -6.61
CA ARG A 144 -10.51 -10.00 -6.24
C ARG A 144 -9.74 -9.11 -5.26
N VAL A 145 -9.64 -7.81 -5.54
CA VAL A 145 -8.96 -6.84 -4.66
C VAL A 145 -9.67 -6.73 -3.31
N GLU A 146 -11.01 -6.63 -3.32
CA GLU A 146 -11.78 -6.60 -2.07
C GLU A 146 -11.61 -7.87 -1.24
N ALA A 147 -11.58 -9.04 -1.88
CA ALA A 147 -11.40 -10.31 -1.19
C ALA A 147 -10.03 -10.42 -0.53
N HIS A 148 -8.98 -9.94 -1.20
CA HIS A 148 -7.61 -9.97 -0.66
C HIS A 148 -7.40 -9.02 0.52
N LEU A 149 -8.08 -7.87 0.54
CA LEU A 149 -7.92 -6.84 1.59
C LEU A 149 -8.79 -7.06 2.84
N ARG A 150 -9.57 -8.15 2.91
CA ARG A 150 -10.43 -8.50 4.05
C ARG A 150 -9.72 -9.42 5.03
#